data_AF-A0A836RD75-F1
#
_entry.id   AF-A0A836RD75-F1
#
_cell.length_a   1.000
_cell.length_b   1.000
_cell.length_c   1.000
_cell.angle_alpha   90.00
_cell.angle_beta   90.00
_cell.angle_gamma   90.00
#
_symmetry.space_group_name_H-M   'P 1'
#
loop_
_entity.id
_entity.type
_entity.pdbx_description
1 polymer ?
#
loop_
_entity_poly.entity_id
_entity_poly.type
_entity_poly.pdbx_seq_one_letter_code
_entity_poly.pdbx_strand_id
1 'polypeptide(L)'
;MRFSWLANVRQRMRTRRQRRWTRRRRPIRPIRPQVEVCEDRTLLSVNVSFFAGTGELLIVATSGEDVAVGADASFNVQITINGAVYSDFPPIQTSLVNELRIEAGDGDNVLDVSGVTSAAGYPAGLAIEVNGGHGNDTLTGSADFAAVLNAGHGDDSILSTDASDTVYAGDGDDTVVGG
;
A
#
# COMPACT_ATOMS: atom_id res chain seq x y z
N MET A 1 37.10 87.33 29.38
CA MET A 1 37.67 88.18 28.30
C MET A 1 38.31 87.26 27.27
N ARG A 2 37.77 87.22 26.04
CA ARG A 2 38.34 86.51 24.87
C ARG A 2 39.45 87.38 24.24
N PHE A 3 40.45 86.80 23.56
CA PHE A 3 41.07 87.20 22.27
C PHE A 3 42.30 86.27 22.04
N SER A 4 42.27 85.32 21.09
CA SER A 4 42.51 85.45 19.64
C SER A 4 43.98 85.71 19.28
N TRP A 5 44.69 84.65 18.86
CA TRP A 5 45.98 84.73 18.17
C TRP A 5 46.08 83.55 17.16
N LEU A 6 45.96 83.91 15.87
CA LEU A 6 46.44 83.20 14.67
C LEU A 6 45.92 81.77 14.39
N ALA A 7 45.13 81.48 13.36
CA ALA A 7 44.92 82.15 12.08
C ALA A 7 46.21 82.68 11.44
N ASN A 8 47.12 81.77 11.05
CA ASN A 8 47.85 81.80 9.77
C ASN A 8 49.14 80.97 9.82
N VAL A 9 49.02 79.69 9.49
CA VAL A 9 50.03 79.07 8.61
C VAL A 9 49.28 78.58 7.40
N ARG A 10 49.07 79.53 6.48
CA ARG A 10 48.61 79.29 5.12
C ARG A 10 49.58 78.34 4.42
N GLN A 11 48.98 77.50 3.59
CA GLN A 11 49.57 76.87 2.41
C GLN A 11 50.67 75.83 2.67
N ARG A 12 50.26 74.56 2.61
CA ARG A 12 50.90 73.67 1.63
C ARG A 12 49.97 72.53 1.22
N MET A 13 49.71 72.53 -0.08
CA MET A 13 49.33 71.40 -0.94
C MET A 13 47.90 70.87 -0.74
N ARG A 14 46.96 71.25 -1.60
CA ARG A 14 46.73 70.65 -2.93
C ARG A 14 46.78 69.12 -2.91
N THR A 15 45.58 68.56 -3.11
CA THR A 15 45.27 67.31 -3.82
C THR A 15 45.83 66.00 -3.24
N ARG A 16 44.95 65.25 -2.57
CA ARG A 16 44.83 63.81 -2.81
C ARG A 16 43.38 63.34 -2.64
N ARG A 17 42.64 63.42 -3.76
CA ARG A 17 41.50 62.54 -4.03
C ARG A 17 42.04 61.10 -4.05
N GLN A 18 41.72 60.27 -3.07
CA GLN A 18 41.82 58.82 -3.20
C GLN A 18 40.61 58.11 -2.57
N ARG A 19 39.60 57.95 -3.44
CA ARG A 19 38.72 56.77 -3.60
C ARG A 19 38.30 56.05 -2.32
N ARG A 20 37.09 56.37 -1.84
CA ARG A 20 36.27 55.47 -1.02
C ARG A 20 36.09 54.15 -1.78
N TRP A 21 36.75 53.09 -1.33
CA TRP A 21 36.46 51.73 -1.73
C TRP A 21 35.07 51.36 -1.21
N THR A 22 34.05 51.51 -2.05
CA THR A 22 32.77 50.85 -1.82
C THR A 22 33.02 49.35 -2.02
N ARG A 23 33.14 48.60 -0.93
CA ARG A 23 33.09 47.13 -0.96
C ARG A 23 31.75 46.73 -1.59
N ARG A 24 31.74 46.46 -2.89
CA ARG A 24 30.63 45.79 -3.56
C ARG A 24 30.54 44.39 -2.95
N ARG A 25 29.58 44.19 -2.05
CA ARG A 25 29.15 42.85 -1.63
C ARG A 25 28.73 42.12 -2.90
N ARG A 26 29.47 41.07 -3.27
CA ARG A 26 29.04 40.16 -4.33
C ARG A 26 27.74 39.50 -3.85
N PRO A 27 26.66 39.48 -4.64
CA PRO A 27 25.47 38.75 -4.26
C PRO A 27 25.84 37.26 -4.20
N ILE A 28 25.60 36.64 -3.04
CA ILE A 28 25.66 35.18 -2.89
C ILE A 28 24.59 34.64 -3.82
N ARG A 29 24.98 33.83 -4.81
CA ARG A 29 24.00 33.15 -5.67
C ARG A 29 23.22 32.18 -4.78
N PRO A 30 21.88 32.21 -4.78
CA PRO A 30 21.11 31.20 -4.08
C PRO A 30 21.42 29.85 -4.72
N ILE A 31 21.93 28.91 -3.93
CA ILE A 31 22.00 27.50 -4.29
C ILE A 31 20.55 27.06 -4.44
N ARG A 32 20.14 26.67 -5.65
CA ARG A 32 18.85 26.02 -5.85
C ARG A 32 19.03 24.58 -5.38
N PRO A 33 18.38 24.13 -4.30
CA PRO A 33 18.36 22.70 -4.01
C PRO A 33 17.71 22.01 -5.21
N GLN A 34 18.42 21.06 -5.80
CA GLN A 34 17.80 20.10 -6.69
C GLN A 34 17.01 19.18 -5.78
N VAL A 35 15.70 19.41 -5.68
CA VAL A 35 14.78 18.43 -5.12
C VAL A 35 14.61 17.40 -6.20
N GLU A 36 15.28 16.25 -6.04
CA GLU A 36 14.94 15.06 -6.81
C GLU A 36 13.52 14.67 -6.39
N VAL A 37 12.65 14.45 -7.37
CA VAL A 37 11.36 13.84 -7.12
C VAL A 37 11.68 12.42 -6.69
N CYS A 38 11.40 12.07 -5.43
CA CYS A 38 11.36 10.65 -5.07
C CYS A 38 10.35 10.01 -6.01
N GLU A 39 10.78 8.99 -6.74
CA GLU A 39 9.85 8.12 -7.45
C GLU A 39 8.84 7.61 -6.43
N ASP A 40 7.56 7.57 -6.80
CA ASP A 40 6.56 6.91 -5.97
C ASP A 40 6.98 5.46 -5.82
N ARG A 41 7.21 5.04 -4.57
CA ARG A 41 7.51 3.64 -4.27
C ARG A 41 6.20 2.86 -4.40
N THR A 42 6.00 2.22 -5.55
CA THR A 42 5.02 1.13 -5.67
C THR A 42 5.67 -0.11 -5.07
N LEU A 43 5.47 -0.36 -3.77
CA LEU A 43 5.87 -1.63 -3.18
C LEU A 43 4.97 -2.72 -3.75
N LEU A 44 5.54 -3.88 -4.08
CA LEU A 44 4.78 -5.08 -4.39
C LEU A 44 4.13 -5.53 -3.08
N SER A 45 2.90 -5.07 -2.84
CA SER A 45 2.17 -5.38 -1.62
C SER A 45 1.55 -6.77 -1.63
N VAL A 46 1.30 -7.32 -2.82
CA VAL A 46 0.68 -8.64 -3.01
C VAL A 46 1.53 -9.55 -3.89
N ASN A 47 1.68 -10.80 -3.47
CA ASN A 47 2.25 -11.88 -4.25
C ASN A 47 1.21 -12.98 -4.49
N VAL A 48 1.11 -13.46 -5.74
CA VAL A 48 0.24 -14.58 -6.10
C VAL A 48 1.10 -15.71 -6.66
N SER A 49 0.91 -16.92 -6.12
CA SER A 49 1.63 -18.13 -6.50
C SER A 49 0.66 -19.28 -6.72
N PHE A 50 0.91 -20.10 -7.75
CA PHE A 50 0.14 -21.32 -8.00
C PHE A 50 1.06 -22.54 -8.12
N PHE A 51 0.75 -23.57 -7.34
CA PHE A 51 1.51 -24.82 -7.27
C PHE A 51 0.76 -25.92 -8.02
N ALA A 52 1.06 -26.10 -9.31
CA ALA A 52 0.35 -27.08 -10.16
C ALA A 52 0.45 -28.55 -9.71
N GLY A 53 1.40 -28.89 -8.83
CA GLY A 53 1.53 -30.24 -8.26
C GLY A 53 0.50 -30.56 -7.17
N THR A 54 0.07 -29.55 -6.41
CA THR A 54 -0.93 -29.67 -5.33
C THR A 54 -2.27 -29.07 -5.73
N GLY A 55 -2.29 -28.11 -6.67
CA GLY A 55 -3.45 -27.30 -7.00
C GLY A 55 -3.66 -26.14 -6.00
N GLU A 56 -2.64 -25.77 -5.24
CA GLU A 56 -2.70 -24.68 -4.28
C GLU A 56 -2.50 -23.32 -4.98
N LEU A 57 -3.44 -22.40 -4.75
CA LEU A 57 -3.38 -20.99 -5.11
C LEU A 57 -3.16 -20.19 -3.82
N LEU A 58 -1.94 -19.67 -3.66
CA LEU A 58 -1.54 -18.87 -2.51
C LEU A 58 -1.48 -17.39 -2.90
N ILE A 59 -2.17 -16.56 -2.14
CA ILE A 59 -2.13 -15.11 -2.24
C ILE A 59 -1.61 -14.56 -0.91
N VAL A 60 -0.53 -13.79 -0.95
CA VAL A 60 0.06 -13.16 0.24
C VAL A 60 0.05 -11.66 0.07
N ALA A 61 -0.66 -10.95 0.95
CA ALA A 61 -0.63 -9.49 1.06
C ALA A 61 0.19 -9.08 2.29
N THR A 62 0.99 -8.03 2.15
CA THR A 62 1.89 -7.53 3.21
C THR A 62 1.49 -6.17 3.77
N SER A 63 0.43 -5.58 3.22
CA SER A 63 -0.20 -4.33 3.67
C SER A 63 -1.72 -4.44 3.55
N GLY A 64 -2.42 -3.39 3.98
CA GLY A 64 -3.86 -3.22 3.74
C GLY A 64 -4.15 -3.18 2.24
N GLU A 65 -4.90 -4.18 1.78
CA GLU A 65 -5.15 -4.50 0.38
C GLU A 65 -6.56 -5.09 0.23
N ASP A 66 -7.22 -4.73 -0.87
CA ASP A 66 -8.50 -5.29 -1.25
C ASP A 66 -8.27 -6.43 -2.24
N VAL A 67 -8.38 -7.68 -1.79
CA VAL A 67 -8.19 -8.89 -2.59
C VAL A 67 -9.54 -9.56 -2.82
N ALA A 68 -9.95 -9.67 -4.08
CA ALA A 68 -11.11 -10.49 -4.44
C ALA A 68 -10.73 -11.59 -5.44
N VAL A 69 -11.29 -12.78 -5.24
CA VAL A 69 -11.03 -13.98 -6.04
C VAL A 69 -12.33 -14.46 -6.70
N GLY A 70 -12.26 -14.75 -7.99
CA GLY A 70 -13.35 -15.34 -8.76
C GLY A 70 -12.86 -15.94 -10.06
N ALA A 71 -13.73 -15.99 -11.06
CA ALA A 71 -13.41 -16.53 -12.37
C ALA A 71 -13.80 -15.58 -13.51
N ASP A 72 -13.05 -15.63 -14.60
CA ASP A 72 -13.38 -14.97 -15.84
C ASP A 72 -14.45 -15.75 -16.65
N ALA A 73 -14.88 -15.18 -17.78
CA ALA A 73 -15.85 -15.81 -18.68
C ALA A 73 -15.36 -17.11 -19.35
N SER A 74 -14.07 -17.44 -19.22
CA SER A 74 -13.42 -18.64 -19.76
C SER A 74 -13.06 -19.65 -18.67
N PHE A 75 -13.57 -19.47 -17.45
CA PHE A 75 -13.26 -20.30 -16.27
C PHE A 75 -11.77 -20.31 -15.90
N ASN A 76 -11.06 -19.21 -16.16
CA ASN A 76 -9.77 -18.97 -15.55
C ASN A 76 -9.95 -18.23 -14.23
N VAL A 77 -9.07 -18.51 -13.27
CA VAL A 77 -8.97 -17.74 -12.03
C VAL A 77 -8.72 -16.28 -12.36
N GLN A 78 -9.57 -15.42 -11.82
CA GLN A 78 -9.44 -13.97 -11.87
C GLN A 78 -9.26 -13.45 -10.45
N ILE A 79 -8.18 -12.70 -10.23
CA ILE A 79 -7.91 -12.03 -8.96
C ILE A 79 -7.94 -10.53 -9.23
N THR A 80 -8.62 -9.78 -8.38
CA THR A 80 -8.58 -8.31 -8.40
C THR A 80 -7.96 -7.80 -7.12
N ILE A 81 -7.00 -6.88 -7.25
CA ILE A 81 -6.30 -6.23 -6.15
C ILE A 81 -6.58 -4.73 -6.26
N ASN A 82 -7.16 -4.14 -5.22
CA ASN A 82 -7.58 -2.73 -5.19
C ASN A 82 -8.46 -2.35 -6.41
N GLY A 83 -9.33 -3.27 -6.82
CA GLY A 83 -10.23 -3.12 -7.96
C GLY A 83 -9.59 -3.30 -9.35
N ALA A 84 -8.28 -3.56 -9.45
CA ALA A 84 -7.58 -3.84 -10.70
C ALA A 84 -7.34 -5.34 -10.88
N VAL A 85 -7.54 -5.88 -12.09
CA VAL A 85 -7.27 -7.29 -12.37
C VAL A 85 -5.77 -7.55 -12.31
N TYR A 86 -5.37 -8.54 -11.52
CA TYR A 86 -3.99 -9.01 -11.44
C TYR A 86 -3.68 -9.87 -12.67
N SER A 87 -2.74 -9.43 -13.50
CA SER A 87 -2.40 -10.07 -14.79
C SER A 87 -0.99 -10.67 -14.84
N ASP A 88 -0.25 -10.63 -13.74
CA ASP A 88 1.17 -11.00 -13.69
C ASP A 88 1.41 -12.51 -13.52
N PHE A 89 0.42 -13.33 -13.86
CA PHE A 89 0.50 -14.79 -13.82
C PHE A 89 -0.20 -15.41 -15.05
N PRO A 90 0.25 -16.59 -15.52
CA PRO A 90 -0.38 -17.25 -16.65
C PRO A 90 -1.84 -17.64 -16.33
N PRO A 91 -2.72 -17.75 -17.34
CA PRO A 91 -4.09 -18.17 -17.10
C PRO A 91 -4.13 -19.59 -16.51
N ILE A 92 -4.78 -19.71 -15.36
CA ILE A 92 -4.99 -20.98 -14.65
C ILE A 92 -6.48 -21.29 -14.68
N GLN A 93 -6.84 -22.49 -15.13
CA GLN A 93 -8.23 -22.95 -15.08
C GLN A 93 -8.66 -23.16 -13.62
N THR A 94 -9.85 -22.70 -13.27
CA THR A 94 -10.44 -22.85 -11.91
C THR A 94 -10.53 -24.31 -11.48
N SER A 95 -10.71 -25.23 -12.43
CA SER A 95 -10.79 -26.67 -12.19
C SER A 95 -9.48 -27.31 -11.70
N LEU A 96 -8.36 -26.58 -11.78
CA LEU A 96 -7.05 -27.03 -11.29
C LEU A 96 -6.75 -26.55 -9.87
N VAL A 97 -7.59 -25.67 -9.30
CA VAL A 97 -7.41 -25.14 -7.95
C VAL A 97 -8.08 -26.07 -6.96
N ASN A 98 -7.29 -26.80 -6.17
CA ASN A 98 -7.77 -27.68 -5.10
C ASN A 98 -7.75 -27.00 -3.73
N GLU A 99 -6.90 -25.98 -3.57
CA GLU A 99 -6.74 -25.23 -2.32
C GLU A 99 -6.55 -23.75 -2.66
N LEU A 100 -7.36 -22.87 -2.05
CA LEU A 100 -7.21 -21.43 -2.13
C LEU A 100 -6.82 -20.92 -0.75
N ARG A 101 -5.66 -20.29 -0.65
CA ARG A 101 -5.15 -19.71 0.58
C ARG A 101 -4.85 -18.24 0.39
N ILE A 102 -5.41 -17.42 1.28
CA ILE A 102 -5.14 -15.98 1.35
C ILE A 102 -4.52 -15.67 2.71
N GLU A 103 -3.33 -15.08 2.70
CA GLU A 103 -2.63 -14.59 3.88
C GLU A 103 -2.45 -13.09 3.77
N ALA A 104 -3.29 -12.33 4.50
CA ALA A 104 -3.09 -10.92 4.68
C ALA A 104 -2.20 -10.63 5.91
N GLY A 105 -1.62 -9.43 5.89
CA GLY A 105 -0.53 -9.01 6.76
C GLY A 105 -0.99 -7.93 7.73
N ASP A 106 -0.29 -6.79 7.70
CA ASP A 106 -0.67 -5.62 8.48
C ASP A 106 -1.59 -4.68 7.69
N GLY A 107 -2.47 -3.97 8.39
CA GLY A 107 -3.37 -2.96 7.82
C GLY A 107 -4.74 -3.52 7.49
N ASP A 108 -5.70 -2.63 7.26
CA ASP A 108 -7.09 -3.04 7.02
C ASP A 108 -7.20 -3.70 5.63
N ASN A 109 -7.60 -4.97 5.59
CA ASN A 109 -7.74 -5.77 4.38
C ASN A 109 -9.21 -6.04 4.04
N VAL A 110 -9.54 -6.08 2.74
CA VAL A 110 -10.84 -6.57 2.26
C VAL A 110 -10.60 -7.86 1.47
N LEU A 111 -10.99 -8.99 2.04
CA LEU A 111 -10.76 -10.32 1.49
C LEU A 111 -12.09 -10.94 1.06
N ASP A 112 -12.31 -11.01 -0.25
CA ASP A 112 -13.57 -11.48 -0.83
C ASP A 112 -13.36 -12.75 -1.68
N VAL A 113 -13.91 -13.87 -1.21
CA VAL A 113 -13.95 -15.14 -1.94
C VAL A 113 -15.37 -15.53 -2.37
N SER A 114 -16.33 -14.61 -2.34
CA SER A 114 -17.71 -14.85 -2.78
C SER A 114 -17.81 -15.22 -4.26
N GLY A 115 -16.84 -14.80 -5.08
CA GLY A 115 -16.74 -15.15 -6.50
C GLY A 115 -16.28 -16.60 -6.76
N VAL A 116 -15.79 -17.29 -5.72
CA VAL A 116 -15.36 -18.68 -5.79
C VAL A 116 -16.57 -19.58 -5.65
N THR A 117 -17.15 -20.02 -6.77
CA THR A 117 -18.40 -20.80 -6.78
C THR A 117 -18.28 -22.04 -7.67
N SER A 118 -19.16 -23.01 -7.45
CA SER A 118 -19.28 -24.18 -8.33
C SER A 118 -19.64 -23.77 -9.76
N ALA A 119 -20.48 -22.73 -9.91
CA ALA A 119 -20.85 -22.13 -11.19
C ALA A 119 -19.65 -21.48 -11.90
N ALA A 120 -18.69 -20.97 -11.15
CA ALA A 120 -17.41 -20.45 -11.65
C ALA A 120 -16.40 -21.56 -12.00
N GLY A 121 -16.79 -22.84 -11.92
CA GLY A 121 -15.98 -23.97 -12.38
C GLY A 121 -14.91 -24.44 -11.40
N TYR A 122 -15.00 -24.06 -10.13
CA TYR A 122 -14.14 -24.60 -9.07
C TYR A 122 -14.56 -26.04 -8.70
N PRO A 123 -13.62 -26.92 -8.31
CA PRO A 123 -13.92 -28.31 -8.02
C PRO A 123 -14.67 -28.47 -6.69
N ALA A 124 -15.53 -29.48 -6.60
CA ALA A 124 -16.37 -29.77 -5.42
C ALA A 124 -15.58 -30.05 -4.11
N GLY A 125 -14.27 -30.29 -4.19
CA GLY A 125 -13.39 -30.54 -3.05
C GLY A 125 -12.42 -29.40 -2.76
N LEU A 126 -12.70 -28.18 -3.26
CA LEU A 126 -11.89 -27.01 -2.99
C LEU A 126 -11.85 -26.71 -1.49
N ALA A 127 -10.65 -26.62 -0.92
CA ALA A 127 -10.43 -26.08 0.41
C ALA A 127 -10.16 -24.57 0.31
N ILE A 128 -10.78 -23.77 1.17
CA ILE A 128 -10.59 -22.32 1.23
C ILE A 128 -10.11 -21.94 2.64
N GLU A 129 -8.99 -21.24 2.73
CA GLU A 129 -8.46 -20.66 3.96
C GLU A 129 -8.16 -19.18 3.74
N VAL A 130 -8.75 -18.32 4.55
CA VAL A 130 -8.59 -16.86 4.49
C VAL A 130 -8.12 -16.38 5.85
N ASN A 131 -7.00 -15.67 5.90
CA ASN A 131 -6.43 -15.06 7.09
C ASN A 131 -6.28 -13.54 6.90
N GLY A 132 -6.97 -12.74 7.72
CA GLY A 132 -6.96 -11.28 7.71
C GLY A 132 -5.66 -10.68 8.27
N GLY A 133 -5.17 -11.24 9.38
CA GLY A 133 -3.90 -10.83 9.96
C GLY A 133 -4.09 -9.76 11.04
N HIS A 134 -3.47 -8.60 10.86
CA HIS A 134 -3.55 -7.46 11.78
C HIS A 134 -4.22 -6.29 11.07
N GLY A 135 -5.30 -5.74 11.62
CA GLY A 135 -6.04 -4.65 11.00
C GLY A 135 -7.52 -4.80 11.28
N ASN A 136 -8.33 -3.82 10.90
CA ASN A 136 -9.78 -4.00 10.91
C ASN A 136 -10.19 -4.59 9.57
N ASP A 137 -10.25 -5.91 9.50
CA ASP A 137 -10.39 -6.64 8.25
C ASP A 137 -11.85 -6.91 7.90
N THR A 138 -12.13 -7.02 6.61
CA THR A 138 -13.43 -7.43 6.09
C THR A 138 -13.30 -8.71 5.30
N LEU A 139 -13.86 -9.81 5.81
CA LEU A 139 -13.80 -11.13 5.18
C LEU A 139 -15.18 -11.52 4.64
N THR A 140 -15.24 -11.98 3.39
CA THR A 140 -16.46 -12.55 2.79
C THR A 140 -16.18 -13.95 2.25
N GLY A 141 -16.90 -14.95 2.80
CA GLY A 141 -16.79 -16.36 2.42
C GLY A 141 -17.48 -16.71 1.10
N SER A 142 -17.19 -17.92 0.61
CA SER A 142 -17.85 -18.51 -0.57
C SER A 142 -19.22 -19.09 -0.18
N ALA A 143 -20.22 -18.89 -1.03
CA ALA A 143 -21.57 -19.41 -0.79
C ALA A 143 -21.71 -20.91 -1.12
N ASP A 144 -20.77 -21.49 -1.86
CA ASP A 144 -20.85 -22.87 -2.37
C ASP A 144 -19.84 -23.81 -1.69
N PHE A 145 -18.82 -23.27 -1.04
CA PHE A 145 -17.71 -24.03 -0.48
C PHE A 145 -17.45 -23.63 0.97
N ALA A 146 -17.29 -24.64 1.82
CA ALA A 146 -16.86 -24.44 3.20
C ALA A 146 -15.50 -23.74 3.23
N ALA A 147 -15.44 -22.62 3.94
CA ALA A 147 -14.23 -21.85 4.15
C ALA A 147 -13.81 -21.85 5.63
N VAL A 148 -12.50 -21.74 5.85
CA VAL A 148 -11.93 -21.34 7.14
C VAL A 148 -11.62 -19.85 7.05
N LEU A 149 -12.37 -19.04 7.78
CA LEU A 149 -12.22 -17.58 7.83
C LEU A 149 -11.60 -17.22 9.19
N ASN A 150 -10.39 -16.67 9.20
CA ASN A 150 -9.71 -16.17 10.38
C ASN A 150 -9.45 -14.68 10.19
N ALA A 151 -10.10 -13.79 10.94
CA ALA A 151 -9.90 -12.35 10.75
C ALA A 151 -8.64 -11.88 11.48
N GLY A 152 -8.45 -12.26 12.74
CA GLY A 152 -7.14 -12.15 13.40
C GLY A 152 -7.15 -11.12 14.51
N HIS A 153 -6.45 -10.01 14.35
CA HIS A 153 -6.39 -8.96 15.37
C HIS A 153 -6.96 -7.65 14.83
N GLY A 154 -7.94 -7.08 15.52
CA GLY A 154 -8.58 -5.81 15.16
C GLY A 154 -10.09 -5.93 15.32
N ASP A 155 -10.81 -4.86 15.00
CA ASP A 155 -12.27 -4.88 15.02
C ASP A 155 -12.77 -5.33 13.65
N ASP A 156 -12.99 -6.65 13.50
CA ASP A 156 -13.18 -7.26 12.19
C ASP A 156 -14.66 -7.38 11.77
N SER A 157 -14.90 -7.50 10.47
CA SER A 157 -16.23 -7.74 9.88
C SER A 157 -16.21 -8.98 8.99
N ILE A 158 -16.98 -10.00 9.37
CA ILE A 158 -17.00 -11.29 8.69
C ILE A 158 -18.40 -11.59 8.19
N LEU A 159 -18.52 -11.82 6.89
CA LEU A 159 -19.70 -12.39 6.24
C LEU A 159 -19.39 -13.83 5.82
N SER A 160 -19.83 -14.78 6.63
CA SER A 160 -19.83 -16.20 6.28
C SER A 160 -21.11 -16.53 5.53
N THR A 161 -20.98 -17.20 4.38
CA THR A 161 -22.09 -17.40 3.44
C THR A 161 -22.46 -18.87 3.26
N ASP A 162 -21.54 -19.81 3.51
CA ASP A 162 -21.86 -21.24 3.58
C ASP A 162 -22.09 -21.69 5.03
N ALA A 163 -23.07 -22.56 5.24
CA ALA A 163 -23.43 -23.05 6.57
C ALA A 163 -22.36 -23.97 7.21
N SER A 164 -21.39 -24.45 6.42
CA SER A 164 -20.29 -25.30 6.85
C SER A 164 -19.00 -24.52 7.10
N ASP A 165 -19.03 -23.19 6.96
CA ASP A 165 -17.90 -22.33 7.25
C ASP A 165 -17.47 -22.46 8.72
N THR A 166 -16.16 -22.34 8.94
CA THR A 166 -15.57 -22.19 10.27
C THR A 166 -15.01 -20.80 10.39
N VAL A 167 -15.54 -20.01 11.33
CA VAL A 167 -15.15 -18.62 11.53
C VAL A 167 -14.40 -18.45 12.85
N TYR A 168 -13.22 -17.85 12.78
CA TYR A 168 -12.43 -17.36 13.88
C TYR A 168 -12.38 -15.84 13.77
N ALA A 169 -13.13 -15.15 14.63
CA ALA A 169 -13.16 -13.69 14.63
C ALA A 169 -11.82 -13.13 15.13
N GLY A 170 -11.34 -13.65 16.26
CA GLY A 170 -10.02 -13.33 16.77
C GLY A 170 -10.09 -12.39 17.96
N ASP A 171 -9.14 -11.45 18.03
CA ASP A 171 -9.04 -10.46 19.11
C ASP A 171 -9.61 -9.11 18.65
N GLY A 172 -10.66 -8.63 19.31
CA GLY A 172 -11.22 -7.30 19.07
C GLY A 172 -12.73 -7.27 19.24
N ASP A 173 -13.36 -6.15 18.89
CA ASP A 173 -14.81 -6.01 18.86
C ASP A 173 -15.35 -6.40 17.47
N ASP A 174 -15.43 -7.72 17.23
CA ASP A 174 -15.76 -8.26 15.91
C ASP A 174 -17.27 -8.35 15.61
N THR A 175 -17.62 -8.22 14.33
CA THR A 175 -18.95 -8.48 13.80
C THR A 175 -18.95 -9.69 12.88
N VAL A 176 -19.70 -10.73 13.23
CA VAL A 176 -19.88 -11.92 12.39
C VAL A 176 -21.33 -12.07 11.98
N VAL A 177 -21.57 -12.16 10.67
CA VAL A 177 -22.86 -12.51 10.08
C VAL A 177 -22.70 -13.87 9.38
N GLY A 178 -23.46 -14.86 9.83
CA GLY A 178 -23.52 -16.19 9.20
C GLY A 178 -24.77 -16.36 8.33
N GLY A 179 -24.65 -17.25 7.33
CA GLY A 179 -25.72 -17.67 6.41
C GLY A 179 -26.69 -18.70 6.97
#